data_AF-A0A3C0C792-F1
#
_entry.id   AF-A0A3C0C792-F1
#
_cell.length_a   1.000
_cell.length_b   1.000
_cell.length_c   1.000
_cell.angle_alpha   90.00
_cell.angle_beta   90.00
_cell.angle_gamma   90.00
#
_symmetry.space_group_name_H-M   'P 1'
#
loop_
_entity.id
_entity.type
_entity.pdbx_description
1 polymer ?
#
loop_
_entity_poly.entity_id
_entity_poly.type
_entity_poly.pdbx_seq_one_letter_code
_entity_poly.pdbx_strand_id
1 'polypeptide(L)'
;VGLRINGTEVTPNLNRFAENSLYFPNAWDQTAGGLSSDSEFMANTGFFPSASGAAYTRFANNSYNSLAKALKKRGYDAFVIQGTYSAFWNCHRMHPKLYFDRQYSRNTFPDGEVIGLGLSDRTIFTEALNIFKKANGPFYGFIVTLSGHHPYNFEGLDDGSFPLPEEMKKTLLGDYITAMNYFDRELGRFLDGLRSSGLDKKSLIVLYGDHPAVPIAYKEEMEKLIGKKIEETIEWKETRRVPLIFRIPGEKTMKGTIYTDTGQMDIFPTTAGLLGVKVETCFGKDLSLDNGPDPVIFRNGSYIINGVFVEPAVKRATRIGTHELIDASEYDEITKEVDLRLSYNDIILEKNLISDILYR
;
A
#
# COMPACT_ATOMS: atom_id res chain seq x y z
N VAL A 1 8.13 -1.61 10.31
CA VAL A 1 9.59 -1.80 10.05
C VAL A 1 10.36 -1.33 11.27
N GLY A 2 11.30 -2.13 11.77
CA GLY A 2 12.19 -1.78 12.89
C GLY A 2 11.61 -1.98 14.29
N LEU A 3 10.34 -2.39 14.44
CA LEU A 3 9.74 -2.66 15.74
C LEU A 3 10.40 -3.87 16.42
N ARG A 4 10.74 -3.71 17.69
CA ARG A 4 11.28 -4.77 18.55
C ARG A 4 10.43 -4.89 19.82
N ILE A 5 10.17 -6.14 20.23
CA ILE A 5 9.53 -6.47 21.51
C ILE A 5 10.55 -7.26 22.33
N ASN A 6 10.90 -6.76 23.52
CA ASN A 6 11.95 -7.33 24.39
C ASN A 6 13.26 -7.66 23.65
N GLY A 7 13.66 -6.80 22.71
CA GLY A 7 14.88 -6.95 21.91
C GLY A 7 14.74 -7.83 20.67
N THR A 8 13.65 -8.57 20.49
CA THR A 8 13.38 -9.41 19.30
C THR A 8 12.67 -8.60 18.23
N GLU A 9 13.15 -8.66 16.98
CA GLU A 9 12.50 -8.01 15.85
C GLU A 9 11.17 -8.68 15.50
N VAL A 10 10.11 -7.88 15.32
CA VAL A 10 8.80 -8.40 14.88
C VAL A 10 8.85 -8.88 13.43
N THR A 11 9.53 -8.13 12.56
CA THR A 11 9.58 -8.38 11.11
C THR A 11 11.01 -8.38 10.54
N PRO A 12 11.89 -9.32 10.92
CA PRO A 12 13.30 -9.32 10.52
C PRO A 12 13.53 -9.41 9.01
N ASN A 13 12.69 -10.13 8.26
CA ASN A 13 12.85 -10.25 6.80
C ASN A 13 12.46 -8.94 6.09
N LEU A 14 11.40 -8.28 6.53
CA LEU A 14 10.97 -6.97 6.05
C LEU A 14 12.00 -5.88 6.41
N ASN A 15 12.58 -5.93 7.62
CA ASN A 15 13.65 -5.02 8.02
C ASN A 15 14.84 -5.12 7.07
N ARG A 16 15.35 -6.35 6.85
CA ARG A 16 16.44 -6.61 5.90
C ARG A 16 16.08 -6.24 4.47
N PHE A 17 14.82 -6.43 4.07
CA PHE A 17 14.35 -6.01 2.74
C PHE A 17 14.40 -4.48 2.59
N ALA A 18 13.96 -3.73 3.61
CA ALA A 18 14.01 -2.27 3.63
C ALA A 18 15.46 -1.73 3.58
N GLU A 19 16.37 -2.31 4.36
CA GLU A 19 17.80 -1.92 4.40
C GLU A 19 18.50 -2.03 3.03
N ASN A 20 18.04 -2.96 2.19
CA ASN A 20 18.59 -3.19 0.86
C ASN A 20 17.79 -2.49 -0.26
N SER A 21 16.92 -1.55 0.09
CA SER A 21 15.96 -0.93 -0.84
C SER A 21 15.88 0.58 -0.63
N LEU A 22 15.14 1.28 -1.50
CA LEU A 22 14.65 2.62 -1.20
C LEU A 22 13.44 2.49 -0.28
N TYR A 23 13.55 2.97 0.95
CA TYR A 23 12.50 2.90 1.96
C TYR A 23 11.95 4.29 2.26
N PHE A 24 10.64 4.45 2.15
CA PHE A 24 9.91 5.68 2.45
C PHE A 24 9.10 5.48 3.75
N PRO A 25 9.67 5.82 4.92
CA PRO A 25 8.97 5.71 6.21
C PRO A 25 7.80 6.69 6.34
N ASN A 26 7.82 7.80 5.59
CA ASN A 26 6.78 8.83 5.58
C ASN A 26 5.77 8.63 4.43
N ALA A 27 5.43 7.37 4.15
CA ALA A 27 4.31 7.05 3.27
C ALA A 27 3.00 7.01 4.06
N TRP A 28 2.06 7.85 3.66
CA TRP A 28 0.81 8.05 4.38
C TRP A 28 -0.34 7.25 3.76
N ASP A 29 -1.14 6.60 4.62
CA ASP A 29 -2.42 6.01 4.24
C ASP A 29 -3.36 7.05 3.63
N GLN A 30 -3.80 6.79 2.40
CA GLN A 30 -4.75 7.62 1.67
C GLN A 30 -6.07 6.88 1.41
N THR A 31 -6.26 5.69 1.97
CA THR A 31 -7.51 4.93 1.81
C THR A 31 -8.70 5.65 2.43
N ALA A 32 -9.90 5.30 1.96
CA ALA A 32 -11.15 5.84 2.47
C ALA A 32 -12.14 4.69 2.74
N GLY A 33 -13.31 4.71 2.14
CA GLY A 33 -14.37 3.71 2.40
C GLY A 33 -14.08 2.32 1.84
N GLY A 34 -13.13 2.17 0.92
CA GLY A 34 -12.77 0.90 0.27
C GLY A 34 -11.57 0.17 0.87
N LEU A 35 -10.86 0.77 1.83
CA LEU A 35 -9.72 0.17 2.54
C LEU A 35 -8.72 -0.48 1.56
N SER A 36 -8.48 -1.79 1.64
CA SER A 36 -7.55 -2.50 0.73
C SER A 36 -7.86 -2.26 -0.74
N SER A 37 -9.14 -2.23 -1.15
CA SER A 37 -9.51 -1.99 -2.56
C SER A 37 -9.19 -0.56 -3.03
N ASP A 38 -9.23 0.43 -2.13
CA ASP A 38 -8.79 1.79 -2.44
C ASP A 38 -7.26 1.82 -2.61
N SER A 39 -6.53 1.10 -1.78
CA SER A 39 -5.07 1.00 -1.88
C SER A 39 -4.62 0.33 -3.17
N GLU A 40 -5.24 -0.79 -3.55
CA GLU A 40 -4.99 -1.43 -4.85
C GLU A 40 -5.30 -0.51 -6.03
N PHE A 41 -6.42 0.23 -5.94
CA PHE A 41 -6.83 1.19 -6.96
C PHE A 41 -5.78 2.29 -7.15
N MET A 42 -5.33 2.90 -6.05
CA MET A 42 -4.30 3.94 -6.05
C MET A 42 -2.97 3.41 -6.62
N ALA A 43 -2.50 2.25 -6.15
CA ALA A 43 -1.23 1.68 -6.60
C ALA A 43 -1.20 1.33 -8.09
N ASN A 44 -2.36 1.04 -8.68
CA ASN A 44 -2.48 0.68 -10.09
C ASN A 44 -2.83 1.84 -11.03
N THR A 45 -3.35 2.96 -10.52
CA THR A 45 -3.88 4.04 -11.37
C THR A 45 -3.37 5.42 -11.00
N GLY A 46 -2.86 5.62 -9.78
CA GLY A 46 -2.50 6.91 -9.23
C GLY A 46 -3.68 7.87 -9.08
N PHE A 47 -4.92 7.37 -9.04
CA PHE A 47 -6.13 8.14 -8.75
C PHE A 47 -6.37 8.23 -7.25
N PHE A 48 -7.18 9.20 -6.80
CA PHE A 48 -7.73 9.16 -5.45
C PHE A 48 -8.84 8.10 -5.35
N PRO A 49 -9.08 7.58 -4.14
CA PRO A 49 -10.27 6.78 -3.88
C PRO A 49 -11.57 7.53 -4.21
N SER A 50 -12.64 6.75 -4.33
CA SER A 50 -13.99 7.29 -4.47
C SER A 50 -14.34 8.20 -3.30
N ALA A 51 -15.02 9.33 -3.56
CA ALA A 51 -15.49 10.25 -2.52
C ALA A 51 -16.39 9.59 -1.47
N SER A 52 -17.08 8.53 -1.84
CA SER A 52 -17.87 7.69 -0.92
C SER A 52 -17.96 6.25 -1.42
N GLY A 53 -18.07 5.29 -0.50
CA GLY A 53 -17.99 3.86 -0.82
C GLY A 53 -16.62 3.47 -1.39
N ALA A 54 -16.57 2.35 -2.13
CA ALA A 54 -15.34 1.85 -2.74
C ALA A 54 -15.33 2.06 -4.26
N ALA A 55 -14.20 2.50 -4.81
CA ALA A 55 -14.04 2.69 -6.25
C ALA A 55 -14.27 1.38 -7.03
N TYR A 56 -13.83 0.25 -6.47
CA TYR A 56 -14.03 -1.08 -7.03
C TYR A 56 -15.51 -1.47 -7.17
N THR A 57 -16.41 -0.93 -6.33
CA THR A 57 -17.85 -1.20 -6.46
C THR A 57 -18.53 -0.19 -7.38
N ARG A 58 -18.23 1.10 -7.22
CA ARG A 58 -18.93 2.18 -7.92
C ARG A 58 -18.52 2.33 -9.38
N PHE A 59 -17.25 2.07 -9.69
CA PHE A 59 -16.65 2.48 -10.97
C PHE A 59 -16.02 1.31 -11.76
N ALA A 60 -16.31 0.05 -11.41
CA ALA A 60 -15.80 -1.13 -12.13
C ALA A 60 -16.32 -1.31 -13.57
N ASN A 61 -17.09 -0.35 -14.12
CA ASN A 61 -17.43 -0.32 -15.53
C ASN A 61 -16.57 0.68 -16.34
N ASN A 62 -15.82 1.54 -15.66
CA ASN A 62 -15.01 2.59 -16.28
C ASN A 62 -13.81 2.04 -17.06
N SER A 63 -13.23 2.92 -17.87
CA SER A 63 -11.94 2.73 -18.51
C SER A 63 -10.84 3.30 -17.62
N TYR A 64 -9.73 2.59 -17.51
CA TYR A 64 -8.56 3.04 -16.77
C TYR A 64 -7.30 3.01 -17.62
N ASN A 65 -6.31 3.79 -17.22
CA ASN A 65 -4.95 3.74 -17.72
C ASN A 65 -4.04 3.17 -16.63
N SER A 66 -4.27 1.90 -16.30
CA SER A 66 -3.58 1.24 -15.20
C SER A 66 -2.12 0.90 -15.53
N LEU A 67 -1.34 0.56 -14.51
CA LEU A 67 0.02 0.05 -14.65
C LEU A 67 0.09 -1.19 -15.55
N ALA A 68 -0.79 -2.16 -15.32
CA ALA A 68 -0.88 -3.34 -16.18
C ALA A 68 -1.16 -2.95 -17.65
N LYS A 69 -2.08 -2.01 -17.92
CA LYS A 69 -2.33 -1.53 -19.29
C LYS A 69 -1.09 -0.91 -19.91
N ALA A 70 -0.36 -0.08 -19.17
CA ALA A 70 0.83 0.59 -19.64
C ALA A 70 1.97 -0.42 -19.95
N LEU A 71 2.16 -1.42 -19.07
CA LEU A 71 3.18 -2.46 -19.23
C LEU A 71 2.84 -3.46 -20.34
N LYS A 72 1.56 -3.76 -20.57
CA LYS A 72 1.13 -4.61 -21.69
C LYS A 72 1.51 -4.06 -23.05
N LYS A 73 1.53 -2.73 -23.22
CA LYS A 73 2.06 -2.10 -24.45
C LYS A 73 3.54 -2.41 -24.69
N ARG A 74 4.26 -2.89 -23.68
CA ARG A 74 5.66 -3.35 -23.74
C ARG A 74 5.80 -4.87 -23.69
N GLY A 75 4.72 -5.62 -23.91
CA GLY A 75 4.73 -7.08 -23.96
C GLY A 75 4.78 -7.77 -22.61
N TYR A 76 4.41 -7.08 -21.52
CA TYR A 76 4.26 -7.73 -20.20
C TYR A 76 2.94 -8.49 -20.12
N ASP A 77 2.98 -9.68 -19.52
CA ASP A 77 1.77 -10.31 -18.98
C ASP A 77 1.44 -9.73 -17.60
N ALA A 78 0.17 -9.54 -17.27
CA ALA A 78 -0.24 -9.00 -15.97
C ALA A 78 -1.05 -10.02 -15.15
N PHE A 79 -0.57 -10.34 -13.95
CA PHE A 79 -1.19 -11.29 -13.03
C PHE A 79 -1.55 -10.61 -11.72
N VAL A 80 -2.71 -10.93 -11.18
CA VAL A 80 -3.08 -10.60 -9.79
C VAL A 80 -3.34 -11.88 -9.01
N ILE A 81 -2.77 -11.98 -7.82
CA ILE A 81 -2.91 -13.11 -6.91
C ILE A 81 -3.48 -12.57 -5.59
N GLN A 82 -4.63 -13.08 -5.15
CA GLN A 82 -5.29 -12.66 -3.91
C GLN A 82 -5.75 -13.85 -3.06
N GLY A 83 -5.87 -13.65 -1.75
CA GLY A 83 -6.29 -14.73 -0.84
C GLY A 83 -7.79 -15.01 -0.79
N THR A 84 -8.63 -14.04 -1.14
CA THR A 84 -10.10 -14.15 -1.05
C THR A 84 -10.70 -14.80 -2.31
N TYR A 85 -12.00 -15.05 -2.31
CA TYR A 85 -12.72 -15.29 -3.56
C TYR A 85 -12.69 -14.05 -4.45
N SER A 86 -12.62 -14.25 -5.76
CA SER A 86 -12.52 -13.18 -6.76
C SER A 86 -13.64 -12.14 -6.69
N ALA A 87 -14.81 -12.49 -6.15
CA ALA A 87 -15.93 -11.57 -5.97
C ALA A 87 -15.77 -10.59 -4.80
N PHE A 88 -14.89 -10.88 -3.83
CA PHE A 88 -14.63 -9.98 -2.70
C PHE A 88 -14.15 -8.62 -3.20
N TRP A 89 -14.64 -7.54 -2.59
CA TRP A 89 -14.47 -6.16 -3.07
C TRP A 89 -14.83 -5.91 -4.54
N ASN A 90 -15.61 -6.78 -5.20
CA ASN A 90 -15.91 -6.70 -6.63
C ASN A 90 -14.68 -6.83 -7.56
N CYS A 91 -13.58 -7.45 -7.09
CA CYS A 91 -12.34 -7.61 -7.84
C CYS A 91 -12.54 -8.28 -9.22
N HIS A 92 -13.41 -9.29 -9.32
CA HIS A 92 -13.72 -9.99 -10.58
C HIS A 92 -14.23 -9.06 -11.69
N ARG A 93 -14.81 -7.90 -11.36
CA ARG A 93 -15.20 -6.88 -12.34
C ARG A 93 -14.14 -5.82 -12.54
N MET A 94 -13.46 -5.40 -11.47
CA MET A 94 -12.46 -4.33 -11.54
C MET A 94 -11.15 -4.79 -12.19
N HIS A 95 -10.63 -5.98 -11.87
CA HIS A 95 -9.34 -6.45 -12.39
C HIS A 95 -9.26 -6.49 -13.93
N PRO A 96 -10.30 -6.94 -14.66
CA PRO A 96 -10.32 -6.80 -16.12
C PRO A 96 -10.25 -5.34 -16.61
N LYS A 97 -10.88 -4.40 -15.90
CA LYS A 97 -10.81 -2.95 -16.23
C LYS A 97 -9.46 -2.34 -15.91
N LEU A 98 -8.73 -2.90 -14.95
CA LEU A 98 -7.33 -2.63 -14.68
C LEU A 98 -6.38 -3.43 -15.58
N TYR A 99 -6.88 -4.15 -16.59
CA TYR A 99 -6.08 -4.84 -17.61
C TYR A 99 -5.22 -6.03 -17.12
N PHE A 100 -5.51 -6.58 -15.94
CA PHE A 100 -4.91 -7.86 -15.55
C PHE A 100 -5.36 -8.98 -16.50
N ASP A 101 -4.41 -9.78 -16.99
CA ASP A 101 -4.68 -10.92 -17.87
C ASP A 101 -5.33 -12.07 -17.12
N ARG A 102 -4.87 -12.31 -15.89
CA ARG A 102 -5.37 -13.41 -15.05
C ARG A 102 -5.46 -13.00 -13.60
N GLN A 103 -6.55 -13.41 -12.97
CA GLN A 103 -6.74 -13.35 -11.53
C GLN A 103 -6.66 -14.75 -10.95
N TYR A 104 -5.72 -14.94 -10.04
CA TYR A 104 -5.58 -16.13 -9.22
C TYR A 104 -6.13 -15.81 -7.83
N SER A 105 -7.02 -16.66 -7.34
CA SER A 105 -7.75 -16.40 -6.10
C SER A 105 -8.10 -17.70 -5.40
N ARG A 106 -8.87 -17.63 -4.31
CA ARG A 106 -9.46 -18.81 -3.67
C ARG A 106 -10.27 -19.67 -4.65
N ASN A 107 -10.87 -19.08 -5.69
CA ASN A 107 -11.54 -19.82 -6.76
C ASN A 107 -10.58 -20.74 -7.54
N THR A 108 -9.32 -20.33 -7.70
CA THR A 108 -8.30 -21.06 -8.46
C THR A 108 -7.60 -22.12 -7.64
N PHE A 109 -7.46 -21.88 -6.33
CA PHE A 109 -6.77 -22.78 -5.40
C PHE A 109 -7.71 -23.25 -4.27
N PRO A 110 -8.72 -24.08 -4.57
CA PRO A 110 -9.72 -24.54 -3.61
C PRO A 110 -9.17 -25.47 -2.52
N ASP A 111 -7.97 -26.02 -2.71
CA ASP A 111 -7.31 -26.91 -1.74
C ASP A 111 -6.13 -26.25 -1.03
N GLY A 112 -5.88 -24.95 -1.29
CA GLY A 112 -4.83 -24.19 -0.61
C GLY A 112 -5.11 -24.00 0.89
N GLU A 113 -4.04 -23.90 1.69
CA GLU A 113 -4.13 -23.64 3.13
C GLU A 113 -4.89 -22.32 3.38
N VAL A 114 -5.79 -22.33 4.37
CA VAL A 114 -6.64 -21.19 4.72
C VAL A 114 -6.32 -20.76 6.14
N ILE A 115 -6.11 -19.45 6.33
CA ILE A 115 -6.03 -18.82 7.65
C ILE A 115 -6.95 -17.60 7.60
N GLY A 116 -7.95 -17.59 8.47
CA GLY A 116 -8.93 -16.51 8.55
C GLY A 116 -9.84 -16.42 7.31
N LEU A 117 -9.81 -15.28 6.62
CA LEU A 117 -10.78 -14.94 5.56
C LEU A 117 -10.56 -15.66 4.23
N GLY A 118 -9.46 -16.38 4.05
CA GLY A 118 -9.12 -17.02 2.78
C GLY A 118 -7.76 -17.70 2.80
N LEU A 119 -7.13 -17.81 1.63
CA LEU A 119 -5.83 -18.45 1.51
C LEU A 119 -4.81 -17.81 2.45
N SER A 120 -3.95 -18.63 3.03
CA SER A 120 -2.84 -18.18 3.86
C SER A 120 -1.79 -17.44 3.02
N ASP A 121 -1.03 -16.52 3.64
CA ASP A 121 0.06 -15.84 2.94
C ASP A 121 1.12 -16.83 2.43
N ARG A 122 1.32 -17.95 3.14
CA ARG A 122 2.12 -19.08 2.65
C ARG A 122 1.66 -19.57 1.28
N THR A 123 0.36 -19.85 1.15
CA THR A 123 -0.22 -20.34 -0.12
C THR A 123 -0.12 -19.26 -1.20
N ILE A 124 -0.50 -18.02 -0.87
CA ILE A 124 -0.49 -16.89 -1.80
C ILE A 124 0.92 -16.69 -2.38
N PHE A 125 1.95 -16.61 -1.53
CA PHE A 125 3.33 -16.41 -1.98
C PHE A 125 3.89 -17.62 -2.73
N THR A 126 3.57 -18.84 -2.29
CA THR A 126 4.02 -20.07 -2.96
C THR A 126 3.47 -20.14 -4.39
N GLU A 127 2.16 -19.90 -4.56
CA GLU A 127 1.54 -19.95 -5.88
C GLU A 127 1.98 -18.79 -6.77
N ALA A 128 2.14 -17.58 -6.22
CA ALA A 128 2.70 -16.45 -6.95
C ALA A 128 4.09 -16.79 -7.50
N LEU A 129 4.98 -17.37 -6.68
CA LEU A 129 6.31 -17.78 -7.12
C LEU A 129 6.25 -18.86 -8.21
N ASN A 130 5.34 -19.83 -8.09
CA ASN A 130 5.15 -20.89 -9.10
C ASN A 130 4.67 -20.32 -10.43
N ILE A 131 3.78 -19.33 -10.41
CA ILE A 131 3.31 -18.62 -11.60
C ILE A 131 4.47 -17.84 -12.23
N PHE A 132 5.21 -17.05 -11.44
CA PHE A 132 6.29 -16.19 -11.94
C PHE A 132 7.44 -16.99 -12.56
N LYS A 133 7.80 -18.14 -11.97
CA LYS A 133 8.83 -19.05 -12.53
C LYS A 133 8.46 -19.61 -13.91
N LYS A 134 7.17 -19.66 -14.25
CA LYS A 134 6.64 -20.19 -15.52
C LYS A 134 6.36 -19.09 -16.55
N ALA A 135 6.55 -17.82 -16.20
CA ALA A 135 6.37 -16.72 -17.14
C ALA A 135 7.45 -16.78 -18.24
N ASN A 136 7.04 -16.73 -19.50
CA ASN A 136 7.93 -16.83 -20.66
C ASN A 136 8.56 -15.48 -21.07
N GLY A 137 8.15 -14.39 -20.43
CA GLY A 137 8.56 -13.02 -20.76
C GLY A 137 8.48 -12.11 -19.54
N PRO A 138 8.60 -10.78 -19.73
CA PRO A 138 8.40 -9.84 -18.63
C PRO A 138 6.96 -9.95 -18.11
N PHE A 139 6.79 -9.78 -16.81
CA PHE A 139 5.48 -9.83 -16.18
C PHE A 139 5.32 -8.75 -15.12
N TYR A 140 4.07 -8.38 -14.88
CA TYR A 140 3.63 -7.59 -13.75
C TYR A 140 2.83 -8.48 -12.82
N GLY A 141 3.37 -8.80 -11.65
CA GLY A 141 2.71 -9.60 -10.63
C GLY A 141 2.26 -8.73 -9.47
N PHE A 142 0.96 -8.67 -9.21
CA PHE A 142 0.36 -7.95 -8.09
C PHE A 142 -0.15 -8.96 -7.05
N ILE A 143 0.41 -8.94 -5.85
CA ILE A 143 0.10 -9.91 -4.78
C ILE A 143 -0.64 -9.19 -3.65
N VAL A 144 -1.79 -9.72 -3.27
CA VAL A 144 -2.61 -9.23 -2.16
C VAL A 144 -2.62 -10.30 -1.06
N THR A 145 -1.87 -10.04 0.01
CA THR A 145 -1.82 -10.90 1.22
C THR A 145 -3.09 -10.75 2.06
N LEU A 146 -3.34 -11.68 2.99
CA LEU A 146 -4.61 -11.77 3.70
C LEU A 146 -4.51 -12.25 5.16
N SER A 147 -3.52 -13.06 5.53
CA SER A 147 -3.48 -13.67 6.87
C SER A 147 -3.36 -12.63 8.00
N GLY A 148 -2.79 -11.47 7.70
CA GLY A 148 -2.72 -10.31 8.59
C GLY A 148 -4.01 -9.47 8.70
N HIS A 149 -5.19 -10.01 8.38
CA HIS A 149 -6.45 -9.26 8.47
C HIS A 149 -7.01 -9.23 9.90
N HIS A 150 -7.70 -8.14 10.27
CA HIS A 150 -8.44 -8.04 11.54
C HIS A 150 -9.43 -9.23 11.70
N PRO A 151 -9.56 -9.86 12.87
CA PRO A 151 -9.03 -9.46 14.18
C PRO A 151 -7.63 -10.02 14.54
N TYR A 152 -6.86 -10.51 13.56
CA TYR A 152 -5.45 -10.94 13.71
C TYR A 152 -5.21 -12.18 14.59
N ASN A 153 -6.25 -12.80 15.13
CA ASN A 153 -6.15 -13.92 16.09
C ASN A 153 -6.53 -15.29 15.49
N PHE A 154 -6.39 -15.43 14.18
CA PHE A 154 -6.70 -16.67 13.50
C PHE A 154 -5.73 -17.80 13.89
N GLU A 155 -6.25 -19.01 14.01
CA GLU A 155 -5.44 -20.21 14.23
C GLU A 155 -4.43 -20.41 13.09
N GLY A 156 -3.21 -20.83 13.44
CA GLY A 156 -2.10 -21.04 12.48
C GLY A 156 -1.19 -19.83 12.26
N LEU A 157 -1.52 -18.65 12.82
CA LEU A 157 -0.63 -17.49 12.80
C LEU A 157 0.54 -17.63 13.77
N ASP A 158 0.26 -18.07 15.00
CA ASP A 158 1.26 -18.30 16.04
C ASP A 158 1.85 -19.72 15.93
N ASP A 159 3.16 -19.82 15.69
CA ASP A 159 3.91 -21.08 15.75
C ASP A 159 4.74 -21.22 17.04
N GLY A 160 4.56 -20.29 17.99
CA GLY A 160 5.26 -20.23 19.26
C GLY A 160 6.70 -19.71 19.16
N SER A 161 7.17 -19.29 17.98
CA SER A 161 8.56 -18.85 17.78
C SER A 161 8.82 -17.41 18.22
N PHE A 162 7.80 -16.55 18.20
CA PHE A 162 7.93 -15.15 18.63
C PHE A 162 7.61 -14.99 20.13
N PRO A 163 8.53 -14.46 20.93
CA PRO A 163 8.35 -14.36 22.39
C PRO A 163 7.46 -13.16 22.76
N LEU A 164 6.17 -13.24 22.44
CA LEU A 164 5.20 -12.20 22.79
C LEU A 164 5.00 -12.13 24.32
N PRO A 165 5.16 -10.94 24.95
CA PRO A 165 4.95 -10.77 26.38
C PRO A 165 3.53 -11.15 26.82
N GLU A 166 3.38 -11.68 28.03
CA GLU A 166 2.08 -12.13 28.56
C GLU A 166 1.04 -11.01 28.59
N GLU A 167 1.45 -9.78 28.91
CA GLU A 167 0.59 -8.59 28.95
C GLU A 167 0.06 -8.17 27.58
N MET A 168 0.68 -8.65 26.49
CA MET A 168 0.23 -8.40 25.12
C MET A 168 -0.62 -9.56 24.58
N LYS A 169 -0.63 -10.74 25.22
CA LYS A 169 -1.43 -11.87 24.74
C LYS A 169 -2.92 -11.55 24.86
N LYS A 170 -3.70 -11.96 23.85
CA LYS A 170 -5.14 -11.72 23.75
C LYS A 170 -5.53 -10.24 23.73
N THR A 171 -4.60 -9.38 23.31
CA THR A 171 -4.86 -7.97 22.98
C THR A 171 -4.88 -7.83 21.47
N LEU A 172 -5.59 -6.83 20.93
CA LEU A 172 -5.63 -6.62 19.48
C LEU A 172 -4.21 -6.41 18.93
N LEU A 173 -3.40 -5.64 19.66
CA LEU A 173 -2.06 -5.29 19.24
C LEU A 173 -1.08 -6.47 19.32
N GLY A 174 -1.20 -7.31 20.35
CA GLY A 174 -0.42 -8.54 20.43
C GLY A 174 -0.77 -9.52 19.31
N ASP A 175 -2.07 -9.69 19.02
CA ASP A 175 -2.53 -10.54 17.93
C ASP A 175 -2.05 -9.98 16.57
N TYR A 176 -2.08 -8.66 16.38
CA TYR A 176 -1.50 -8.00 15.20
C TYR A 176 0.01 -8.23 15.05
N ILE A 177 0.77 -8.13 16.14
CA ILE A 177 2.22 -8.39 16.14
C ILE A 177 2.52 -9.84 15.74
N THR A 178 1.77 -10.79 16.29
CA THR A 178 1.85 -12.21 15.92
C THR A 178 1.55 -12.42 14.43
N ALA A 179 0.45 -11.83 13.94
CA ALA A 179 0.09 -11.91 12.52
C ALA A 179 1.16 -11.29 11.61
N MET A 180 1.80 -10.21 12.04
CA MET A 180 2.88 -9.58 11.28
C MET A 180 4.18 -10.36 11.30
N ASN A 181 4.49 -11.05 12.40
CA ASN A 181 5.59 -11.99 12.44
C ASN A 181 5.36 -13.20 11.51
N TYR A 182 4.12 -13.73 11.46
CA TYR A 182 3.73 -14.74 10.47
C TYR A 182 3.95 -14.25 9.03
N PHE A 183 3.41 -13.09 8.68
CA PHE A 183 3.58 -12.49 7.36
C PHE A 183 5.07 -12.33 7.01
N ASP A 184 5.88 -11.85 7.95
CA ASP A 184 7.32 -11.66 7.74
C ASP A 184 8.06 -12.96 7.41
N ARG A 185 7.70 -14.06 8.09
CA ARG A 185 8.26 -15.38 7.80
C ARG A 185 7.91 -15.86 6.40
N GLU A 186 6.66 -15.73 5.98
CA GLU A 186 6.22 -16.16 4.66
C GLU A 186 6.76 -15.23 3.55
N LEU A 187 6.89 -13.91 3.81
CA LEU A 187 7.61 -12.96 2.97
C LEU A 187 9.09 -13.36 2.81
N GLY A 188 9.75 -13.77 3.90
CA GLY A 188 11.12 -14.26 3.87
C GLY A 188 11.28 -15.44 2.91
N ARG A 189 10.39 -16.44 3.00
CA ARG A 189 10.35 -17.60 2.09
C ARG A 189 10.13 -17.19 0.64
N PHE A 190 9.23 -16.24 0.39
CA PHE A 190 8.98 -15.71 -0.94
C PHE A 190 10.23 -15.05 -1.53
N LEU A 191 10.90 -14.18 -0.75
CA LEU A 191 12.12 -13.49 -1.16
C LEU A 191 13.30 -14.45 -1.38
N ASP A 192 13.42 -15.51 -0.57
CA ASP A 192 14.38 -16.61 -0.81
C ASP A 192 14.05 -17.38 -2.11
N GLY A 193 12.76 -17.60 -2.38
CA GLY A 193 12.27 -18.20 -3.62
C GLY A 193 12.60 -17.37 -4.87
N LEU A 194 12.45 -16.04 -4.80
CA LEU A 194 12.85 -15.13 -5.87
C LEU A 194 14.38 -15.16 -6.09
N ARG A 195 15.16 -15.19 -5.01
CA ARG A 195 16.63 -15.28 -5.07
C ARG A 195 17.12 -16.58 -5.68
N SER A 196 16.60 -17.71 -5.22
CA SER A 196 16.99 -19.04 -5.72
C SER A 196 16.59 -19.28 -7.18
N SER A 197 15.55 -18.59 -7.66
CA SER A 197 15.16 -18.62 -9.08
C SER A 197 15.85 -17.56 -9.95
N GLY A 198 16.60 -16.64 -9.34
CA GLY A 198 17.24 -15.51 -10.03
C GLY A 198 16.26 -14.43 -10.52
N LEU A 199 14.99 -14.47 -10.10
CA LEU A 199 14.00 -13.44 -10.39
C LEU A 199 14.31 -12.14 -9.64
N ASP A 200 14.88 -12.22 -8.44
CA ASP A 200 15.29 -11.05 -7.64
C ASP A 200 16.24 -10.10 -8.40
N LYS A 201 17.13 -10.67 -9.23
CA LYS A 201 18.13 -9.92 -10.01
C LYS A 201 17.55 -9.18 -11.22
N LYS A 202 16.30 -9.49 -11.59
CA LYS A 202 15.66 -8.99 -12.82
C LYS A 202 14.36 -8.21 -12.55
N SER A 203 13.88 -8.23 -11.31
CA SER A 203 12.59 -7.67 -10.94
C SER A 203 12.74 -6.40 -10.12
N LEU A 204 11.98 -5.37 -10.48
CA LEU A 204 11.59 -4.31 -9.55
C LEU A 204 10.55 -4.90 -8.60
N ILE A 205 10.85 -4.91 -7.30
CA ILE A 205 9.91 -5.38 -6.27
C ILE A 205 9.45 -4.16 -5.48
N VAL A 206 8.14 -3.95 -5.45
CA VAL A 206 7.50 -2.89 -4.67
C VAL A 206 6.70 -3.55 -3.56
N LEU A 207 6.99 -3.19 -2.31
CA LEU A 207 6.25 -3.63 -1.13
C LEU A 207 5.65 -2.41 -0.46
N TYR A 208 4.36 -2.44 -0.17
CA TYR A 208 3.70 -1.37 0.56
C TYR A 208 2.63 -1.90 1.51
N GLY A 209 2.32 -1.15 2.58
CA GLY A 209 1.16 -1.41 3.43
C GLY A 209 -0.10 -0.74 2.89
N ASP A 210 -1.24 -1.44 2.95
CA ASP A 210 -2.49 -0.98 2.36
C ASP A 210 -3.25 0.01 3.24
N HIS A 211 -3.33 -0.21 4.55
CA HIS A 211 -3.88 0.74 5.51
C HIS A 211 -3.47 0.39 6.96
N PRO A 212 -3.64 1.31 7.93
CA PRO A 212 -3.33 1.07 9.33
C PRO A 212 -4.21 -0.02 9.94
N ALA A 213 -3.59 -0.83 10.79
CA ALA A 213 -4.21 -1.99 11.41
C ALA A 213 -5.03 -1.68 12.66
N VAL A 214 -4.63 -0.66 13.42
CA VAL A 214 -5.20 -0.37 14.75
C VAL A 214 -6.26 0.73 14.63
N PRO A 215 -7.54 0.43 14.90
CA PRO A 215 -8.59 1.44 14.97
C PRO A 215 -8.40 2.35 16.19
N ILE A 216 -8.95 3.57 16.12
CA ILE A 216 -8.89 4.54 17.24
C ILE A 216 -9.50 4.00 18.55
N ALA A 217 -10.41 3.03 18.46
CA ALA A 217 -10.98 2.35 19.63
C ALA A 217 -9.93 1.62 20.49
N TYR A 218 -8.77 1.28 19.91
CA TYR A 218 -7.65 0.60 20.57
C TYR A 218 -6.46 1.55 20.84
N LYS A 219 -6.74 2.86 20.90
CA LYS A 219 -5.75 3.91 21.16
C LYS A 219 -4.89 3.62 22.38
N GLU A 220 -5.45 3.14 23.48
CA GLU A 220 -4.68 2.84 24.71
C GLU A 220 -3.64 1.75 24.51
N GLU A 221 -3.92 0.72 23.69
CA GLU A 221 -2.92 -0.30 23.34
C GLU A 221 -1.80 0.32 22.50
N MET A 222 -2.16 1.19 21.55
CA MET A 222 -1.18 1.91 20.73
C MET A 222 -0.29 2.82 21.58
N GLU A 223 -0.86 3.59 22.51
CA GLU A 223 -0.13 4.46 23.44
C GLU A 223 0.89 3.67 24.28
N LYS A 224 0.52 2.47 24.75
CA LYS A 224 1.42 1.57 25.47
C LYS A 224 2.59 1.12 24.60
N LEU A 225 2.33 0.75 23.35
CA LEU A 225 3.37 0.29 22.42
C LEU A 225 4.36 1.40 22.08
N ILE A 226 3.88 2.61 21.81
CA ILE A 226 4.75 3.74 21.43
C ILE A 226 5.34 4.47 22.65
N GLY A 227 4.90 4.13 23.87
CA GLY A 227 5.35 4.76 25.11
C GLY A 227 4.98 6.23 25.24
N LYS A 228 3.92 6.67 24.54
CA LYS A 228 3.50 8.08 24.45
C LYS A 228 1.98 8.17 24.45
N LYS A 229 1.44 9.15 25.18
CA LYS A 229 0.02 9.51 25.11
C LYS A 229 -0.30 10.16 23.76
N ILE A 230 -1.50 9.87 23.25
CA ILE A 230 -2.03 10.47 22.04
C ILE A 230 -3.13 11.41 22.50
N GLU A 231 -2.89 12.71 22.50
CA GLU A 231 -3.83 13.72 22.98
C GLU A 231 -4.46 14.47 21.80
N GLU A 232 -3.71 14.61 20.70
CA GLU A 232 -4.13 15.37 19.53
C GLU A 232 -4.36 14.50 18.28
N THR A 233 -5.10 15.04 17.32
CA THR A 233 -5.39 14.38 16.03
C THR A 233 -4.12 14.12 15.22
N ILE A 234 -3.14 15.03 15.28
CA ILE A 234 -1.86 14.89 14.58
C ILE A 234 -1.06 13.70 15.10
N GLU A 235 -1.07 13.46 16.41
CA GLU A 235 -0.38 12.32 17.03
C GLU A 235 -1.00 11.00 16.59
N TRP A 236 -2.34 10.93 16.51
CA TRP A 236 -2.99 9.77 15.93
C TRP A 236 -2.62 9.61 14.45
N LYS A 237 -2.63 10.70 13.68
CA LYS A 237 -2.28 10.69 12.25
C LYS A 237 -0.87 10.14 12.01
N GLU A 238 0.11 10.48 12.84
CA GLU A 238 1.49 9.98 12.75
C GLU A 238 1.61 8.46 12.88
N THR A 239 0.68 7.81 13.58
CA THR A 239 0.61 6.34 13.69
C THR A 239 0.04 5.65 12.44
N ARG A 240 -0.51 6.42 11.49
CA ARG A 240 -1.18 5.94 10.28
C ARG A 240 -0.27 5.84 9.06
N ARG A 241 1.04 5.95 9.24
CA ARG A 241 2.02 5.69 8.18
C ARG A 241 2.04 4.21 7.83
N VAL A 242 2.24 3.90 6.57
CA VAL A 242 2.40 2.54 6.05
C VAL A 242 3.80 2.41 5.42
N PRO A 243 4.46 1.25 5.44
CA PRO A 243 5.74 1.11 4.76
C PRO A 243 5.54 1.26 3.25
N LEU A 244 6.50 1.88 2.56
CA LEU A 244 6.62 1.85 1.10
C LEU A 244 8.09 1.61 0.75
N ILE A 245 8.36 0.53 0.00
CA ILE A 245 9.71 0.05 -0.27
C ILE A 245 9.83 -0.30 -1.75
N PHE A 246 10.85 0.25 -2.41
CA PHE A 246 11.23 -0.09 -3.79
C PHE A 246 12.59 -0.77 -3.80
N ARG A 247 12.60 -2.06 -4.16
CA ARG A 247 13.82 -2.82 -4.43
C ARG A 247 14.08 -2.84 -5.93
N ILE A 248 15.03 -2.02 -6.36
CA ILE A 248 15.45 -1.93 -7.77
C ILE A 248 16.51 -3.01 -8.05
N PRO A 249 16.40 -3.79 -9.15
CA PRO A 249 17.36 -4.84 -9.48
C PRO A 249 18.71 -4.26 -9.94
N GLY A 250 19.78 -5.05 -9.87
CA GLY A 250 21.13 -4.69 -10.37
C GLY A 250 22.21 -4.59 -9.28
N GLU A 251 23.44 -4.21 -9.66
CA GLU A 251 24.60 -4.10 -8.74
C GLU A 251 24.74 -2.71 -8.10
N LYS A 252 24.34 -1.64 -8.81
CA LYS A 252 24.28 -0.26 -8.30
C LYS A 252 22.88 0.04 -7.77
N THR A 253 22.44 -0.73 -6.80
CA THR A 253 21.09 -0.59 -6.26
C THR A 253 20.97 0.73 -5.52
N MET A 254 20.05 1.58 -5.97
CA MET A 254 19.60 2.72 -5.18
C MET A 254 18.98 2.15 -3.90
N LYS A 255 19.60 2.48 -2.77
CA LYS A 255 19.15 2.08 -1.42
C LYS A 255 19.31 3.27 -0.49
N GLY A 256 18.47 3.32 0.54
CA GLY A 256 18.48 4.41 1.51
C GLY A 256 17.08 4.72 2.01
N THR A 257 17.04 5.42 3.14
CA THR A 257 15.79 5.89 3.73
C THR A 257 15.49 7.30 3.26
N ILE A 258 14.33 7.50 2.64
CA ILE A 258 13.88 8.79 2.09
C ILE A 258 12.70 9.29 2.90
N TYR A 259 12.88 10.41 3.60
CA TYR A 259 11.87 10.97 4.52
C TYR A 259 10.87 11.93 3.87
N THR A 260 10.88 12.05 2.54
CA THR A 260 9.90 12.86 1.82
C THR A 260 8.49 12.30 2.05
N ASP A 261 7.55 13.19 2.38
CA ASP A 261 6.14 12.83 2.49
C ASP A 261 5.61 12.33 1.13
N THR A 262 5.06 11.13 1.15
CA THR A 262 4.52 10.44 -0.02
C THR A 262 3.24 9.70 0.32
N GLY A 263 2.49 9.29 -0.70
CA GLY A 263 1.25 8.53 -0.55
C GLY A 263 1.17 7.33 -1.49
N GLN A 264 0.16 6.50 -1.31
CA GLN A 264 -0.04 5.27 -2.10
C GLN A 264 -0.31 5.54 -3.58
N MET A 265 -0.88 6.70 -3.92
CA MET A 265 -1.05 7.11 -5.32
C MET A 265 0.26 7.38 -6.06
N ASP A 266 1.35 7.64 -5.34
CA ASP A 266 2.67 7.86 -5.94
C ASP A 266 3.31 6.55 -6.45
N ILE A 267 2.80 5.40 -6.00
CA ILE A 267 3.32 4.07 -6.37
C ILE A 267 3.23 3.84 -7.88
N PHE A 268 2.09 4.19 -8.49
CA PHE A 268 1.85 3.99 -9.92
C PHE A 268 2.86 4.75 -10.80
N PRO A 269 2.94 6.10 -10.75
CA PRO A 269 3.87 6.86 -11.57
C PRO A 269 5.33 6.54 -11.24
N THR A 270 5.68 6.28 -9.97
CA THR A 270 7.05 5.91 -9.60
C THR A 270 7.46 4.57 -10.22
N THR A 271 6.58 3.57 -10.15
CA THR A 271 6.86 2.24 -10.74
C THR A 271 6.94 2.34 -12.26
N ALA A 272 6.05 3.11 -12.88
CA ALA A 272 6.09 3.37 -14.31
C ALA A 272 7.41 4.06 -14.71
N GLY A 273 7.80 5.13 -14.01
CA GLY A 273 9.03 5.88 -14.24
C GLY A 273 10.30 5.05 -14.11
N LEU A 274 10.41 4.24 -13.05
CA LEU A 274 11.52 3.30 -12.85
C LEU A 274 11.62 2.24 -13.94
N LEU A 275 10.50 1.87 -14.57
CA LEU A 275 10.44 0.98 -15.74
C LEU A 275 10.56 1.74 -17.08
N GLY A 276 10.77 3.05 -17.03
CA GLY A 276 10.87 3.95 -18.18
C GLY A 276 9.56 4.10 -18.96
N VAL A 277 8.41 3.84 -18.34
CA VAL A 277 7.06 3.92 -18.92
C VAL A 277 6.45 5.28 -18.60
N LYS A 278 6.02 6.01 -19.63
CA LYS A 278 5.29 7.28 -19.44
C LYS A 278 3.82 7.00 -19.10
N VAL A 279 3.30 7.69 -18.09
CA VAL A 279 1.88 7.68 -17.70
C VAL A 279 1.37 9.12 -17.69
N GLU A 280 0.15 9.35 -18.20
CA GLU A 280 -0.37 10.71 -18.52
C GLU A 280 -1.64 11.06 -17.74
N THR A 281 -2.25 10.09 -17.08
CA THR A 281 -3.53 10.25 -16.38
C THR A 281 -3.38 9.70 -14.97
N CYS A 282 -2.67 10.41 -14.10
CA CYS A 282 -2.56 10.11 -12.68
C CYS A 282 -2.42 11.41 -11.88
N PHE A 283 -2.76 11.36 -10.60
CA PHE A 283 -2.62 12.47 -9.66
C PHE A 283 -1.39 12.31 -8.74
N GLY A 284 -0.89 11.09 -8.57
CA GLY A 284 0.35 10.84 -7.83
C GLY A 284 1.59 11.35 -8.58
N LYS A 285 2.70 11.45 -7.86
CA LYS A 285 4.00 11.91 -8.38
C LYS A 285 5.02 10.77 -8.49
N ASP A 286 5.93 10.88 -9.44
CA ASP A 286 7.06 9.94 -9.59
C ASP A 286 8.18 10.27 -8.59
N LEU A 287 8.31 9.47 -7.54
CA LEU A 287 9.29 9.66 -6.47
C LEU A 287 10.74 9.41 -6.90
N SER A 288 10.98 8.92 -8.12
CA SER A 288 12.33 8.79 -8.68
C SER A 288 12.87 10.10 -9.26
N LEU A 289 12.03 11.12 -9.36
CA LEU A 289 12.35 12.45 -9.88
C LEU A 289 12.30 13.51 -8.76
N ASP A 290 13.06 14.59 -8.94
CA ASP A 290 12.91 15.79 -8.11
C ASP A 290 11.75 16.64 -8.66
N ASN A 291 10.59 16.51 -8.03
CA ASN A 291 9.37 17.21 -8.45
C ASN A 291 9.08 18.47 -7.61
N GLY A 292 9.97 18.84 -6.68
CA GLY A 292 9.66 19.86 -5.68
C GLY A 292 8.57 19.43 -4.68
N PRO A 293 8.08 20.38 -3.85
CA PRO A 293 7.07 20.09 -2.83
C PRO A 293 5.69 19.89 -3.46
N ASP A 294 5.05 18.75 -3.17
CA ASP A 294 3.71 18.39 -3.65
C ASP A 294 2.94 17.72 -2.50
N PRO A 295 1.69 18.14 -2.21
CA PRO A 295 0.96 17.68 -1.04
C PRO A 295 0.53 16.22 -1.15
N VAL A 296 0.67 15.47 -0.06
CA VAL A 296 0.01 14.17 0.13
C VAL A 296 -1.43 14.42 0.55
N ILE A 297 -2.35 14.28 -0.39
CA ILE A 297 -3.77 14.65 -0.22
C ILE A 297 -4.59 13.47 0.30
N PHE A 298 -5.41 13.70 1.32
CA PHE A 298 -6.36 12.72 1.85
C PHE A 298 -7.77 12.97 1.33
N ARG A 299 -8.59 11.91 1.29
CA ARG A 299 -9.94 11.96 0.72
C ARG A 299 -10.90 12.96 1.39
N ASN A 300 -10.62 13.36 2.62
CA ASN A 300 -11.38 14.35 3.38
C ASN A 300 -10.94 15.81 3.14
N GLY A 301 -10.01 16.07 2.21
CA GLY A 301 -9.48 17.40 1.90
C GLY A 301 -8.34 17.88 2.79
N SER A 302 -8.00 17.15 3.86
CA SER A 302 -6.75 17.39 4.59
C SER A 302 -5.55 16.90 3.79
N TYR A 303 -4.36 17.41 4.08
CA TYR A 303 -3.14 17.03 3.36
C TYR A 303 -1.88 17.26 4.19
N ILE A 304 -0.77 16.64 3.76
CA ILE A 304 0.56 16.87 4.32
C ILE A 304 1.45 17.49 3.25
N ILE A 305 2.13 18.59 3.59
CA ILE A 305 3.11 19.21 2.72
C ILE A 305 4.28 19.74 3.55
N ASN A 306 5.52 19.45 3.14
CA ASN A 306 6.74 19.88 3.83
C ASN A 306 6.75 19.59 5.35
N GLY A 307 6.26 18.41 5.75
CA GLY A 307 6.16 18.02 7.16
C GLY A 307 5.09 18.77 7.97
N VAL A 308 4.13 19.45 7.33
CA VAL A 308 3.01 20.12 7.99
C VAL A 308 1.71 19.42 7.61
N PHE A 309 0.93 19.03 8.62
CA PHE A 309 -0.42 18.51 8.43
C PHE A 309 -1.41 19.67 8.45
N VAL A 310 -2.15 19.85 7.36
CA VAL A 310 -3.12 20.92 7.18
C VAL A 310 -4.53 20.31 7.16
N GLU A 311 -5.40 20.88 7.98
CA GLU A 311 -6.81 20.51 8.13
C GLU A 311 -7.69 21.74 7.86
N PRO A 312 -8.00 22.04 6.58
CA PRO A 312 -8.71 23.26 6.21
C PRO A 312 -10.10 23.39 6.85
N ALA A 313 -10.81 22.27 7.00
CA ALA A 313 -12.15 22.22 7.58
C ALA A 313 -12.24 22.79 9.01
N VAL A 314 -11.13 22.75 9.76
CA VAL A 314 -11.02 23.30 11.13
C VAL A 314 -9.98 24.40 11.25
N LYS A 315 -9.47 24.91 10.12
CA LYS A 315 -8.45 25.97 10.03
C LYS A 315 -7.20 25.70 10.89
N ARG A 316 -6.69 24.48 10.83
CA ARG A 316 -5.50 24.06 11.60
C ARG A 316 -4.38 23.65 10.66
N ALA A 317 -3.16 24.10 10.98
CA ALA A 317 -1.93 23.59 10.40
C ALA A 317 -0.95 23.29 11.54
N THR A 318 -0.38 22.09 11.53
CA THR A 318 0.48 21.62 12.63
C THR A 318 1.72 20.91 12.08
N ARG A 319 2.90 21.28 12.57
CA ARG A 319 4.16 20.64 12.19
C ARG A 319 4.24 19.23 12.79
N ILE A 320 4.45 18.25 11.92
CA ILE A 320 4.62 16.85 12.30
C ILE A 320 5.84 16.70 13.21
N GLY A 321 5.73 15.88 14.24
CA GLY A 321 6.78 15.59 15.22
C GLY A 321 6.96 16.63 16.33
N THR A 322 6.91 17.93 16.02
CA THR A 322 7.05 19.02 17.03
C THR A 322 5.72 19.54 17.57
N HIS A 323 4.64 19.33 16.81
CA HIS A 323 3.28 19.79 17.11
C HIS A 323 3.16 21.32 17.24
N GLU A 324 4.11 22.06 16.66
CA GLU A 324 4.05 23.51 16.49
C GLU A 324 2.84 23.89 15.61
N LEU A 325 2.01 24.80 16.10
CA LEU A 325 0.92 25.39 15.33
C LEU A 325 1.48 26.41 14.33
N ILE A 326 0.98 26.34 13.10
CA ILE A 326 1.30 27.25 12.01
C ILE A 326 0.03 27.98 11.59
N ASP A 327 0.14 29.21 11.10
CA ASP A 327 -0.99 29.91 10.52
C ASP A 327 -1.50 29.15 9.29
N ALA A 328 -2.72 28.61 9.39
CA ALA A 328 -3.31 27.81 8.32
C ALA A 328 -3.55 28.62 7.04
N SER A 329 -3.66 29.95 7.14
CA SER A 329 -3.86 30.83 5.97
C SER A 329 -2.65 30.87 5.03
N GLU A 330 -1.46 30.50 5.51
CA GLU A 330 -0.26 30.31 4.67
C GLU A 330 -0.47 29.24 3.60
N TYR A 331 -1.45 28.36 3.76
CA TYR A 331 -1.74 27.23 2.88
C TYR A 331 -3.03 27.38 2.06
N ASP A 332 -3.65 28.56 2.02
CA ASP A 332 -4.93 28.79 1.33
C ASP A 332 -4.85 28.47 -0.18
N GLU A 333 -3.76 28.84 -0.86
CA GLU A 333 -3.60 28.54 -2.29
C GLU A 333 -3.41 27.04 -2.54
N ILE A 334 -2.65 26.35 -1.68
CA ILE A 334 -2.49 24.90 -1.75
C ILE A 334 -3.84 24.22 -1.49
N THR A 335 -4.63 24.70 -0.52
CA THR A 335 -5.97 24.17 -0.23
C THR A 335 -6.88 24.24 -1.46
N LYS A 336 -6.88 25.36 -2.20
CA LYS A 336 -7.65 25.49 -3.45
C LYS A 336 -7.23 24.47 -4.50
N GLU A 337 -5.92 24.23 -4.63
CA GLU A 337 -5.40 23.22 -5.56
C GLU A 337 -5.80 21.80 -5.13
N VAL A 338 -5.74 21.49 -3.85
CA VAL A 338 -6.15 20.22 -3.27
C VAL A 338 -7.63 19.94 -3.59
N ASP A 339 -8.50 20.90 -3.36
CA ASP A 339 -9.93 20.80 -3.68
C ASP A 339 -10.17 20.58 -5.18
N LEU A 340 -9.38 21.26 -6.03
CA LEU A 340 -9.47 21.12 -7.47
C LEU A 340 -9.05 19.71 -7.94
N ARG A 341 -7.94 19.17 -7.42
CA ARG A 341 -7.46 17.82 -7.75
C ARG A 341 -8.46 16.75 -7.33
N LEU A 342 -9.04 16.86 -6.15
CA LEU A 342 -10.11 15.95 -5.69
C LEU A 342 -11.36 16.05 -6.58
N SER A 343 -11.75 17.28 -6.95
CA SER A 343 -12.90 17.51 -7.84
C SER A 343 -12.69 16.93 -9.24
N TYR A 344 -11.50 17.11 -9.82
CA TYR A 344 -11.16 16.51 -11.12
C TYR A 344 -11.15 14.99 -11.07
N ASN A 345 -10.58 14.40 -10.00
CA ASN A 345 -10.63 12.96 -9.81
C ASN A 345 -12.08 12.44 -9.82
N ASP A 346 -12.96 13.09 -9.07
CA ASP A 346 -14.36 12.67 -8.96
C ASP A 346 -15.09 12.81 -10.28
N ILE A 347 -14.91 13.93 -11.00
CA ILE A 347 -15.51 14.13 -12.33
C ILE A 347 -15.01 13.05 -13.31
N ILE A 348 -13.72 12.74 -13.31
CA ILE A 348 -13.17 11.71 -14.20
C ILE A 348 -13.78 10.34 -13.90
N LEU A 349 -13.95 9.98 -12.63
CA LEU A 349 -14.56 8.71 -12.23
C LEU A 349 -16.07 8.69 -12.51
N GLU A 350 -16.81 9.74 -12.17
CA GLU A 350 -18.27 9.79 -12.34
C GLU A 350 -18.70 9.88 -13.81
N LYS A 351 -17.88 10.52 -14.66
CA LYS A 351 -18.16 10.69 -16.08
C LYS A 351 -17.36 9.74 -16.98
N ASN A 352 -16.52 8.87 -16.41
CA ASN A 352 -15.69 7.90 -17.12
C ASN A 352 -14.81 8.52 -18.23
N LEU A 353 -14.02 9.54 -17.87
CA LEU A 353 -13.35 10.41 -18.86
C LEU A 353 -11.96 9.98 -19.30
N ILE A 354 -11.38 8.89 -18.75
CA ILE A 354 -9.99 8.48 -19.07
C ILE A 354 -9.78 8.28 -20.57
N SER A 355 -10.73 7.62 -21.23
CA SER A 355 -10.64 7.40 -22.68
C SER A 355 -10.71 8.72 -23.45
N ASP A 356 -11.57 9.66 -23.03
CA ASP A 356 -11.65 10.98 -23.66
C ASP A 356 -10.36 11.78 -23.48
N ILE A 357 -9.72 11.71 -22.31
CA ILE A 357 -8.48 12.44 -22.02
C ILE A 357 -7.30 11.92 -22.87
N LEU A 358 -7.23 10.60 -23.12
CA LEU A 358 -6.09 10.00 -23.82
C LEU A 358 -6.16 10.07 -25.35
N TYR A 359 -7.35 10.26 -25.93
CA TYR A 359 -7.58 10.12 -27.38
C TYR A 359 -8.24 11.33 -28.03
N ARG A 360 -8.38 12.44 -27.31
CA ARG A 360 -8.69 13.77 -27.86
C ARG A 360 -7.41 14.59 -27.89
#